data_AF-A0A2Z3L797-F1
#
_entry.id   AF-A0A2Z3L797-F1
#
_cell.length_a   1.000
_cell.length_b   1.000
_cell.length_c   1.000
_cell.angle_alpha   90.00
_cell.angle_beta   90.00
_cell.angle_gamma   90.00
#
_symmetry.space_group_name_H-M   'P 1'
#
loop_
_entity.id
_entity.type
_entity.pdbx_description
1 polymer ?
#
loop_
_entity_poly.entity_id
_entity_poly.type
_entity_poly.pdbx_seq_one_letter_code
_entity_poly.pdbx_strand_id
1 'polypeptide(L)'
;MVEDILTIDQAKLSKGRFILATNQLDKEELPDQELLSTYKEQSVTESGFKFIKDHTFEVDSIFLKKPTRISTLMMVMTLCLMVYSIAQYYLRKELVSSNETILSQSGYATNRPSMQWVYRLFHGIHVI
;
A
#
# COMPACT_ATOMS: atom_id res chain seq x y z
N MET A 1 -11.32 -32.41 -21.59
CA MET A 1 -9.90 -32.14 -21.29
C MET A 1 -9.15 -31.41 -22.41
N VAL A 2 -9.56 -31.53 -23.69
CA VAL A 2 -8.97 -30.77 -24.82
C VAL A 2 -9.60 -29.38 -25.00
N GLU A 3 -10.90 -29.22 -24.71
CA GLU A 3 -11.60 -27.92 -24.78
C GLU A 3 -10.99 -26.87 -23.83
N ASP A 4 -10.55 -27.29 -22.64
CA ASP A 4 -10.03 -26.39 -21.60
C ASP A 4 -8.72 -25.71 -22.02
N ILE A 5 -7.89 -26.40 -22.79
CA ILE A 5 -6.59 -25.90 -23.27
C ILE A 5 -6.79 -24.79 -24.30
N LEU A 6 -7.78 -24.93 -25.19
CA LEU A 6 -8.12 -23.92 -26.20
C LEU A 6 -8.68 -22.65 -25.57
N THR A 7 -9.52 -22.79 -24.53
CA THR A 7 -10.06 -21.65 -23.78
C THR A 7 -8.95 -20.90 -23.03
N ILE A 8 -8.00 -21.63 -22.44
CA ILE A 8 -6.82 -21.05 -21.77
C ILE A 8 -5.95 -20.27 -22.79
N ASP A 9 -5.72 -20.81 -23.98
CA ASP A 9 -4.88 -20.15 -24.99
C ASP A 9 -5.54 -18.89 -25.56
N GLN A 10 -6.85 -18.91 -25.80
CA GLN A 10 -7.61 -17.71 -26.17
C GLN A 10 -7.58 -16.65 -25.05
N ALA A 11 -7.68 -17.07 -23.78
CA ALA A 11 -7.58 -16.16 -22.64
C ALA A 11 -6.16 -15.60 -22.42
N LYS A 12 -5.11 -16.30 -22.87
CA LYS A 12 -3.73 -15.77 -22.84
C LYS A 12 -3.53 -14.65 -23.87
N LEU A 13 -4.20 -14.73 -25.02
CA LEU A 13 -4.12 -13.71 -26.06
C LEU A 13 -4.76 -12.38 -25.65
N SER A 14 -5.73 -12.39 -24.72
CA SER A 14 -6.36 -11.17 -24.20
C SER A 14 -5.57 -10.50 -23.07
N LYS A 15 -4.49 -11.11 -22.59
CA LYS A 15 -3.67 -10.51 -21.52
C LYS A 15 -2.72 -9.46 -22.09
N GLY A 16 -2.73 -8.28 -21.47
CA GLY A 16 -1.75 -7.23 -21.76
C GLY A 16 -0.32 -7.71 -21.52
N ARG A 17 0.56 -7.47 -22.49
CA ARG A 17 2.01 -7.71 -22.37
C ARG A 17 2.68 -6.41 -21.94
N PHE A 18 3.70 -6.51 -21.09
CA PHE A 18 4.53 -5.37 -20.67
C PHE A 18 6.00 -5.80 -20.63
N ILE A 19 6.89 -4.84 -20.77
CA ILE A 19 8.35 -5.07 -20.80
C ILE A 19 8.90 -4.68 -19.43
N LEU A 20 9.72 -5.56 -18.85
CA LEU A 20 10.54 -5.26 -17.69
C LEU A 20 11.99 -5.12 -18.14
N ALA A 21 12.64 -4.05 -17.71
CA ALA A 21 14.05 -3.80 -17.95
C ALA A 21 14.74 -3.56 -16.61
N THR A 22 15.89 -4.18 -16.42
CA THR A 22 16.74 -4.03 -15.24
C THR A 22 18.18 -3.77 -15.68
N ASN A 23 18.93 -3.04 -14.87
CA ASN A 23 20.38 -2.87 -15.04
C ASN A 23 21.17 -4.10 -14.55
N GLN A 24 20.51 -5.01 -13.84
CA GLN A 24 21.12 -6.23 -13.34
C GLN A 24 21.23 -7.28 -14.45
N LEU A 25 22.47 -7.66 -14.79
CA LEU A 25 22.77 -8.59 -15.88
C LEU A 25 22.92 -10.04 -15.40
N ASP A 26 23.27 -10.24 -14.12
CA ASP A 26 23.41 -11.57 -13.53
C ASP A 26 22.04 -12.13 -13.14
N LYS A 27 21.70 -13.28 -13.73
CA LYS A 27 20.42 -13.98 -13.51
C LYS A 27 20.40 -14.78 -12.22
N GLU A 28 21.56 -15.13 -11.67
CA GLU A 28 21.64 -15.78 -10.37
C GLU A 28 21.41 -14.75 -9.24
N GLU A 29 21.84 -13.49 -9.44
CA GLU A 29 21.61 -12.40 -8.49
C GLU A 29 20.17 -11.84 -8.55
N LEU A 30 19.55 -11.81 -9.74
CA LEU A 30 18.15 -11.41 -9.89
C LEU A 30 17.41 -12.33 -10.87
N PRO A 31 16.80 -13.42 -10.37
CA PRO A 31 16.00 -14.32 -11.18
C PRO A 31 14.75 -13.63 -11.75
N ASP A 32 14.28 -14.07 -12.91
CA ASP A 32 13.11 -13.50 -13.60
C ASP A 32 11.85 -13.45 -12.71
N GLN A 33 11.67 -14.44 -11.84
CA GLN A 33 10.54 -14.50 -10.91
C GLN A 33 10.62 -13.41 -9.84
N GLU A 34 11.83 -13.15 -9.33
CA GLU A 34 12.08 -12.11 -8.34
C GLU A 34 11.92 -10.73 -8.98
N LEU A 35 12.46 -10.51 -10.18
CA LEU A 35 12.27 -9.27 -10.95
C LEU A 35 10.79 -8.94 -11.13
N LEU A 36 9.97 -9.93 -11.52
CA LEU A 36 8.53 -9.75 -11.68
C LEU A 36 7.84 -9.43 -10.35
N SER A 37 8.20 -10.15 -9.28
CA SER A 37 7.60 -9.92 -7.95
C SER A 37 7.89 -8.51 -7.43
N THR A 38 9.15 -8.08 -7.48
CA THR A 38 9.62 -6.76 -7.06
C THR A 38 8.92 -5.66 -7.86
N TYR A 39 8.75 -5.84 -9.17
CA TYR A 39 8.00 -4.88 -9.99
C TYR A 39 6.53 -4.77 -9.55
N LYS A 40 5.88 -5.90 -9.26
CA LYS A 40 4.47 -5.90 -8.82
C LYS A 40 4.26 -5.27 -7.45
N GLU A 41 5.26 -5.37 -6.57
CA GLU A 41 5.22 -4.74 -5.25
C GLU A 41 5.28 -3.19 -5.31
N GLN A 42 5.76 -2.59 -6.40
CA GLN A 42 5.78 -1.11 -6.56
C GLN A 42 4.37 -0.48 -6.46
N SER A 43 3.32 -1.22 -6.80
CA SER A 43 1.93 -0.78 -6.67
C SER A 43 1.53 -0.42 -5.23
N VAL A 44 2.23 -0.96 -4.22
CA VAL A 44 2.03 -0.64 -2.81
C VAL A 44 2.40 0.83 -2.53
N THR A 45 3.46 1.33 -3.16
CA THR A 45 3.89 2.72 -3.04
C THR A 45 2.82 3.68 -3.59
N GLU A 46 2.19 3.33 -4.71
CA GLU A 46 1.09 4.12 -5.28
C GLU A 46 -0.14 4.17 -4.37
N SER A 47 -0.42 3.05 -3.71
CA SER A 47 -1.48 2.98 -2.70
C SER A 47 -1.18 3.87 -1.49
N GLY A 48 0.10 4.03 -1.11
CA GLY A 48 0.54 4.96 -0.08
C GLY A 48 0.22 6.42 -0.40
N PHE A 49 0.34 6.85 -1.67
CA PHE A 49 0.01 8.23 -2.05
C PHE A 49 -1.48 8.57 -1.93
N LYS A 50 -2.39 7.57 -1.87
CA LYS A 50 -3.81 7.82 -1.57
C LYS A 50 -3.98 8.51 -0.22
N PHE A 51 -3.14 8.19 0.76
CA PHE A 51 -3.13 8.83 2.07
C PHE A 51 -2.94 10.35 2.00
N ILE A 52 -2.04 10.82 1.13
CA ILE A 52 -1.75 12.25 0.96
C ILE A 52 -2.90 12.96 0.24
N LYS A 53 -3.62 12.23 -0.63
CA LYS A 53 -4.74 12.76 -1.41
C LYS A 53 -6.10 12.64 -0.70
N ASP A 54 -6.18 11.85 0.37
CA ASP A 54 -7.39 11.58 1.12
C ASP A 54 -7.67 12.70 2.13
N HIS A 55 -8.95 12.95 2.42
CA HIS A 55 -9.40 14.03 3.32
C HIS A 55 -9.06 13.77 4.80
N THR A 56 -8.47 12.61 5.12
CA THR A 56 -8.11 12.18 6.48
C THR A 56 -7.26 13.20 7.25
N PHE A 57 -6.48 14.03 6.57
CA PHE A 57 -5.59 15.02 7.20
C PHE A 57 -6.11 16.45 7.14
N GLU A 58 -7.34 16.67 6.68
CA GLU A 58 -7.95 18.01 6.56
C GLU A 58 -7.01 19.00 5.83
N VAL A 59 -6.19 18.52 4.90
CA VAL A 59 -5.18 19.32 4.19
C VAL A 59 -5.84 20.45 3.41
N ASP A 60 -7.09 20.26 2.98
CA ASP A 60 -7.93 21.25 2.31
C ASP A 60 -8.20 22.48 3.19
N SER A 61 -8.11 22.35 4.52
CA SER A 61 -8.23 23.48 5.46
C SER A 61 -6.99 24.40 5.46
N ILE A 62 -5.86 23.93 4.92
CA ILE A 62 -4.59 24.66 4.92
C ILE A 62 -4.50 25.53 3.66
N PHE A 63 -4.67 26.84 3.80
CA PHE A 63 -4.51 27.79 2.69
C PHE A 63 -3.04 27.90 2.23
N LEU A 64 -2.70 27.25 1.11
CA LEU A 64 -1.38 27.29 0.49
C LEU A 64 -1.35 28.19 -0.75
N LYS A 65 -1.03 29.48 -0.58
CA LYS A 65 -0.98 30.45 -1.69
C LYS A 65 0.36 30.53 -2.42
N LYS A 66 1.46 30.10 -1.78
CA LYS A 66 2.83 30.20 -2.32
C LYS A 66 3.36 28.81 -2.66
N PRO A 67 4.05 28.62 -3.80
CA PRO A 67 4.65 27.35 -4.18
C PRO A 67 5.55 26.76 -3.08
N THR A 68 6.32 27.61 -2.40
CA THR A 68 7.19 27.20 -1.28
C THR A 68 6.42 26.53 -0.14
N ARG A 69 5.23 27.04 0.22
CA ARG A 69 4.40 26.46 1.27
C ARG A 69 3.82 25.11 0.86
N ILE A 70 3.50 24.94 -0.43
CA ILE A 70 3.05 23.66 -0.97
C ILE A 70 4.18 22.64 -0.85
N SER A 71 5.39 22.98 -1.28
CA SER A 71 6.56 22.09 -1.19
C SER A 71 6.88 21.70 0.25
N THR A 72 6.84 22.65 1.19
CA THR A 72 7.05 22.35 2.62
C THR A 72 5.97 21.42 3.16
N LEU A 73 4.70 21.67 2.86
CA LEU A 73 3.63 20.79 3.32
C LEU A 73 3.76 19.38 2.72
N MET A 74 4.09 19.27 1.43
CA MET A 74 4.33 17.98 0.79
C MET A 74 5.44 17.19 1.49
N MET A 75 6.54 17.85 1.87
CA MET A 75 7.62 17.20 2.62
C MET A 75 7.13 16.67 3.99
N VAL A 76 6.35 17.47 4.72
CA VAL A 76 5.78 17.06 6.01
C VAL A 76 4.80 15.91 5.82
N MET A 77 3.92 15.96 4.82
CA MET A 77 2.96 14.90 4.51
C MET A 77 3.65 13.60 4.11
N THR A 78 4.75 13.66 3.36
CA THR A 78 5.57 12.49 3.04
C THR A 78 6.20 11.88 4.30
N LEU A 79 6.69 12.71 5.23
CA LEU A 79 7.19 12.24 6.52
C LEU A 79 6.09 11.56 7.34
N CYS A 80 4.90 12.15 7.42
CA CYS A 80 3.74 11.54 8.08
C CYS A 80 3.36 10.20 7.44
N LEU A 81 3.37 10.11 6.11
CA LEU A 81 3.11 8.87 5.37
C LEU A 81 4.14 7.78 5.74
N MET A 82 5.42 8.13 5.86
CA MET A 82 6.45 7.19 6.29
C MET A 82 6.17 6.68 7.70
N VAL A 83 5.91 7.57 8.66
CA VAL A 83 5.60 7.20 10.06
C VAL A 83 4.36 6.29 10.12
N TYR A 84 3.31 6.64 9.38
CA TYR A 84 2.09 5.85 9.29
C TYR A 84 2.34 4.45 8.70
N SER A 85 3.16 4.37 7.66
CA SER A 85 3.51 3.10 7.01
C SER A 85 4.28 2.18 7.96
N ILE A 86 5.21 2.74 8.74
CA ILE A 86 5.95 2.03 9.77
C ILE A 86 5.00 1.53 10.86
N ALA A 87 4.13 2.40 11.40
CA ALA A 87 3.16 1.99 12.43
C ALA A 87 2.25 0.86 11.94
N GLN A 88 1.76 0.93 10.69
CA GLN A 88 0.93 -0.12 10.09
C GLN A 88 1.69 -1.42 9.91
N TYR A 89 2.95 -1.35 9.49
CA TYR A 89 3.82 -2.52 9.39
C TYR A 89 3.99 -3.20 10.75
N TYR A 90 4.35 -2.44 11.79
CA TYR A 90 4.54 -2.97 13.14
C TYR A 90 3.26 -3.62 13.68
N LEU A 91 2.11 -2.95 13.60
CA LEU A 91 0.85 -3.50 14.08
C LEU A 91 0.51 -4.82 13.37
N ARG A 92 0.62 -4.86 12.04
CA ARG A 92 0.33 -6.09 11.28
C ARG A 92 1.29 -7.21 11.62
N LYS A 93 2.57 -6.89 11.82
CA LYS A 93 3.58 -7.86 12.23
C LYS A 93 3.23 -8.47 13.60
N GLU A 94 2.85 -7.64 14.56
CA GLU A 94 2.47 -8.11 15.91
C GLU A 94 1.17 -8.89 15.94
N LEU A 95 0.17 -8.51 15.14
CA LEU A 95 -1.07 -9.30 15.00
C LEU A 95 -0.80 -10.68 14.42
N VAL A 96 0.11 -10.79 13.45
CA VAL A 96 0.50 -12.08 12.87
C VAL A 96 1.31 -12.91 13.86
N SER A 97 2.27 -12.31 14.58
CA SER A 97 3.10 -13.05 15.56
C SER A 97 2.27 -13.57 16.74
N SER A 98 1.28 -12.80 17.18
CA SER A 98 0.40 -13.15 18.31
C SER A 98 -0.83 -13.97 17.88
N ASN A 99 -1.01 -14.21 16.58
CA ASN A 99 -2.19 -14.84 15.99
C ASN A 99 -3.51 -14.15 16.42
N GLU A 100 -3.46 -12.82 16.51
CA GLU A 100 -4.58 -11.97 16.91
C GLU A 100 -5.20 -11.25 15.71
N THR A 101 -6.44 -10.80 15.90
CA THR A 101 -7.16 -10.03 14.89
C THR A 101 -7.90 -8.89 15.54
N ILE A 102 -8.12 -7.82 14.77
CA ILE A 102 -9.04 -6.76 15.14
C ILE A 102 -10.23 -6.74 14.18
N LEU A 103 -11.34 -6.18 14.60
CA LEU A 103 -12.48 -5.97 13.71
C LEU A 103 -12.10 -4.96 12.62
N SER A 104 -12.47 -5.23 11.38
CA SER A 104 -12.36 -4.29 10.26
C SER A 104 -13.54 -3.29 10.27
N GLN A 105 -13.51 -2.30 9.38
CA GLN A 105 -14.62 -1.37 9.20
C GLN A 105 -15.96 -2.06 8.86
N SER A 106 -15.91 -3.22 8.20
CA SER A 106 -17.07 -4.04 7.86
C SER A 106 -17.41 -5.08 8.93
N GLY A 107 -16.73 -5.06 10.09
CA GLY A 107 -16.99 -5.95 11.22
C GLY A 107 -16.35 -7.34 11.13
N TYR A 108 -15.55 -7.61 10.10
CA TYR A 108 -14.85 -8.90 9.97
C TYR A 108 -13.51 -8.87 10.70
N ALA A 109 -13.14 -9.99 11.33
CA ALA A 109 -11.82 -10.16 11.92
C ALA A 109 -10.72 -10.05 10.87
N THR A 110 -9.72 -9.21 11.10
CA THR A 110 -8.57 -9.03 10.22
C THR A 110 -7.27 -8.87 11.01
N ASN A 111 -6.21 -9.52 10.55
CA ASN A 111 -4.83 -9.30 10.99
C ASN A 111 -4.07 -8.31 10.09
N ARG A 112 -4.75 -7.70 9.10
CA ARG A 112 -4.16 -6.71 8.18
C ARG A 112 -4.91 -5.37 8.20
N PRO A 113 -5.22 -4.78 9.37
CA PRO A 113 -5.93 -3.51 9.44
C PRO A 113 -5.11 -2.36 8.82
N SER A 114 -5.80 -1.27 8.43
CA SER A 114 -5.14 0.00 8.14
C SER A 114 -4.98 0.81 9.43
N MET A 115 -3.90 1.58 9.55
CA MET A 115 -3.72 2.44 10.74
C MET A 115 -4.80 3.52 10.86
N GLN A 116 -5.38 3.97 9.74
CA GLN A 116 -6.51 4.90 9.69
C GLN A 116 -7.75 4.31 10.35
N TRP A 117 -8.00 3.01 10.16
CA TRP A 117 -9.06 2.31 10.87
C TRP A 117 -8.75 2.21 12.37
N VAL A 118 -7.51 1.89 12.71
CA VAL A 118 -7.06 1.79 14.10
C VAL A 118 -7.24 3.12 14.82
N TYR A 119 -6.83 4.25 14.23
CA TYR A 119 -7.07 5.59 14.80
C TYR A 119 -8.54 5.89 15.06
N ARG A 120 -9.44 5.39 14.21
CA ARG A 120 -10.89 5.52 14.44
C ARG A 120 -11.37 4.70 15.65
N LEU A 121 -10.79 3.52 15.89
CA LEU A 121 -11.10 2.74 17.10
C LEU A 121 -10.66 3.46 18.39
N PHE A 122 -9.59 4.27 18.32
CA PHE A 122 -9.14 5.11 19.43
C PHE A 122 -9.87 6.45 19.55
N HIS A 123 -10.76 6.79 18.61
CA HIS A 123 -11.48 8.05 18.65
C HIS A 123 -12.46 8.07 19.83
N GLY A 124 -12.34 9.07 20.72
CA GLY A 124 -13.12 9.15 21.95
C GLY A 124 -12.50 8.44 23.16
N ILE A 125 -11.35 7.78 23.01
CA ILE A 125 -10.56 7.31 24.15
C ILE A 125 -9.70 8.48 24.63
N HIS A 126 -10.21 9.20 25.62
CA HIS A 126 -9.48 10.27 26.28
C HIS A 126 -8.88 9.74 27.58
N VAL A 127 -7.57 9.87 27.74
CA VAL A 127 -6.93 9.68 29.05
C VAL A 127 -7.31 10.89 29.91
N ILE A 128 -8.01 10.63 31.01
CA ILE A 128 -8.39 11.63 32.04
C ILE A 128 -7.24 11.79 33.03
#